data_AF-A0A1Z4N9D4-F1
#
_entry.id   AF-A0A1Z4N9D4-F1
#
_cell.length_a   1.000
_cell.length_b   1.000
_cell.length_c   1.000
_cell.angle_alpha   90.00
_cell.angle_beta   90.00
_cell.angle_gamma   90.00
#
_symmetry.space_group_name_H-M   'P 1'
#
loop_
_entity.id
_entity.type
_entity.pdbx_description
1 polymer ?
#
loop_
_entity_poly.entity_id
_entity_poly.type
_entity_poly.pdbx_seq_one_letter_code
_entity_poly.pdbx_strand_id
1 'polypeptide(L)'
;MQLKSISYKRVLNLGNYENKHLELFAEMADGDDEDTGIQHLMELVERNIRSQIGKDFQKQILDLEAKKNTLSDEVYYLKQELVKLGKIKDEPAKEDNPDIPFDSGNAANTTLDNF
;
A
#
# COMPACT_ATOMS: atom_id res chain seq x y z
N MET A 1 50.56 25.13 -9.19
CA MET A 1 49.96 24.26 -8.16
C MET A 1 49.20 23.19 -8.91
N GLN A 2 49.68 21.95 -8.89
CA GLN A 2 49.03 20.83 -9.55
C GLN A 2 48.07 20.20 -8.52
N LEU A 3 46.83 19.95 -8.92
CA LEU A 3 45.84 19.28 -8.08
C LEU A 3 45.68 17.86 -8.60
N LYS A 4 45.71 16.89 -7.69
CA LYS A 4 45.39 15.49 -7.99
C LYS A 4 43.95 15.23 -7.62
N SER A 5 43.20 14.56 -8.49
CA SER A 5 41.84 14.14 -8.19
C SER A 5 41.84 12.66 -7.84
N ILE A 6 41.21 12.33 -6.70
CA ILE A 6 40.94 10.97 -6.29
C ILE A 6 39.44 10.73 -6.28
N SER A 7 39.04 9.50 -6.58
CA SER A 7 37.65 9.07 -6.52
C SER A 7 37.55 7.72 -5.84
N TYR A 8 36.47 7.51 -5.09
CA TYR A 8 36.16 6.22 -4.51
C TYR A 8 34.68 5.91 -4.74
N LYS A 9 34.44 4.70 -5.26
CA LYS A 9 33.11 4.20 -5.58
C LYS A 9 32.83 2.92 -4.82
N ARG A 10 31.78 2.92 -4.02
CA ARG A 10 31.23 1.72 -3.41
C ARG A 10 30.02 1.25 -4.19
N VAL A 11 30.03 -0.02 -4.61
CA VAL A 11 28.90 -0.69 -5.26
C VAL A 11 28.41 -1.81 -4.35
N LEU A 12 27.11 -1.83 -4.08
CA LEU A 12 26.42 -2.83 -3.29
C LEU A 12 25.39 -3.54 -4.18
N ASN A 13 25.51 -4.85 -4.26
CA ASN A 13 24.53 -5.70 -4.93
C ASN A 13 23.39 -5.98 -3.94
N LEU A 14 22.18 -5.58 -4.31
CA LEU A 14 20.99 -5.73 -3.47
C LEU A 14 20.19 -7.00 -3.79
N GLY A 15 20.67 -7.82 -4.73
CA GLY A 15 19.91 -8.92 -5.32
C GLY A 15 18.97 -8.42 -6.42
N ASN A 16 18.28 -9.35 -7.09
CA ASN A 16 17.29 -9.04 -8.14
C ASN A 16 17.80 -8.16 -9.29
N TYR A 17 19.08 -8.24 -9.63
CA TYR A 17 19.73 -7.39 -10.65
C TYR A 17 19.75 -5.88 -10.30
N GLU A 18 19.45 -5.51 -9.05
CA GLU A 18 19.53 -4.14 -8.57
C GLU A 18 20.86 -3.89 -7.87
N ASN A 19 21.52 -2.80 -8.27
CA ASN A 19 22.75 -2.33 -7.64
C ASN A 19 22.55 -0.92 -7.11
N LYS A 20 23.01 -0.68 -5.89
CA LYS A 20 23.14 0.67 -5.33
C LYS A 20 24.60 1.05 -5.29
N HIS A 21 24.91 2.29 -5.61
CA HIS A 21 26.27 2.77 -5.60
C HIS A 21 26.35 4.20 -5.09
N LEU A 22 27.48 4.51 -4.46
CA LEU A 22 27.83 5.85 -4.05
C LEU A 22 29.27 6.11 -4.45
N GLU A 23 29.50 7.26 -5.05
CA GLU A 23 30.80 7.69 -5.55
C GLU A 23 31.04 9.12 -5.10
N LEU A 24 32.20 9.36 -4.51
CA LEU A 24 32.64 10.70 -4.11
C LEU A 24 34.01 10.98 -4.71
N PHE A 25 34.27 12.27 -4.92
CA PHE A 25 35.50 12.80 -5.47
C PHE A 25 36.13 13.74 -4.45
N ALA A 26 37.46 13.76 -4.40
CA ALA A 26 38.22 14.74 -3.66
C ALA A 26 39.38 15.25 -4.50
N GLU A 27 39.75 16.51 -4.26
CA GLU A 27 40.94 17.13 -4.83
C GLU A 27 42.00 17.23 -3.72
N MET A 28 43.24 16.93 -4.08
CA MET A 28 44.38 16.97 -3.18
C MET A 28 45.47 17.85 -3.75
N ALA A 29 46.15 18.59 -2.87
CA ALA A 29 47.26 19.44 -3.24
C ALA A 29 48.56 18.64 -3.38
N ASP A 30 49.51 19.20 -4.13
CA ASP A 30 50.86 18.66 -4.20
C ASP A 30 51.51 18.65 -2.81
N GLY A 31 51.92 17.46 -2.35
CA GLY A 31 52.55 17.26 -1.04
C GLY A 31 51.60 16.72 0.04
N ASP A 32 50.29 16.65 -0.24
CA ASP A 32 49.35 15.93 0.63
C ASP A 32 49.64 14.43 0.61
N ASP A 33 49.44 13.77 1.75
CA ASP A 33 49.56 12.32 1.86
C ASP A 33 48.36 11.63 1.18
N GLU A 34 48.65 10.95 0.07
CA GLU A 34 47.62 10.31 -0.75
C GLU A 34 46.92 9.17 -0.03
N ASP A 35 47.65 8.40 0.78
CA ASP A 35 47.09 7.26 1.49
C ASP A 35 46.06 7.72 2.52
N THR A 36 46.38 8.77 3.28
CA THR A 36 45.44 9.39 4.22
C THR A 36 44.22 9.98 3.51
N GLY A 37 44.41 10.67 2.37
CA GLY A 37 43.31 11.24 1.58
C GLY A 37 42.35 10.17 1.04
N ILE A 38 42.90 9.08 0.51
CA ILE A 38 42.13 7.93 0.03
C ILE A 38 41.37 7.27 1.17
N GLN A 39 42.02 7.06 2.32
CA GLN A 39 41.39 6.42 3.47
C GLN A 39 40.21 7.24 3.99
N HIS A 40 40.35 8.56 4.13
CA HIS A 40 39.24 9.43 4.51
C HIS A 40 38.10 9.40 3.49
N LEU A 41 38.40 9.45 2.19
CA LEU A 41 37.38 9.39 1.14
C LEU A 41 36.61 8.06 1.19
N MET A 42 37.32 6.95 1.38
CA MET A 42 36.73 5.62 1.53
C MET A 42 35.80 5.55 2.75
N GLU A 43 36.26 6.02 3.92
CA GLU A 43 35.46 6.02 5.14
C GLU A 43 34.18 6.86 4.99
N LEU A 44 34.26 8.01 4.32
CA LEU A 44 33.11 8.85 4.03
C LEU A 44 32.09 8.14 3.14
N VAL A 45 32.54 7.53 2.03
CA VAL A 45 31.65 6.79 1.13
C VAL A 45 31.01 5.60 1.84
N GLU A 46 31.78 4.80 2.58
CA GLU A 46 31.28 3.64 3.33
C GLU A 46 30.26 4.05 4.41
N ARG A 47 30.54 5.11 5.18
CA ARG A 47 29.63 5.60 6.21
C ARG A 47 28.33 6.12 5.58
N ASN A 48 28.43 6.89 4.50
CA ASN A 48 27.29 7.51 3.86
C ASN A 48 26.38 6.48 3.19
N ILE A 49 26.94 5.52 2.45
CA ILE A 49 26.13 4.50 1.77
C ILE A 49 25.39 3.61 2.78
N ARG A 50 26.05 3.24 3.90
CA ARG A 50 25.42 2.47 4.99
C ARG A 50 24.32 3.26 5.69
N SER A 51 24.58 4.53 6.00
CA SER A 51 23.59 5.42 6.63
C SER A 51 22.36 5.59 5.75
N GLN A 52 22.55 5.82 4.45
CA GLN A 52 21.44 5.99 3.50
C GLN A 52 20.61 4.71 3.38
N ILE A 53 21.24 3.54 3.28
CA ILE A 53 20.55 2.25 3.25
C ILE A 53 19.77 2.01 4.54
N GLY A 54 20.36 2.29 5.71
CA GLY A 54 19.66 2.15 6.99
C GLY A 54 18.39 3.00 7.06
N LYS A 55 18.46 4.25 6.59
CA LYS A 55 17.29 5.15 6.52
C LYS A 55 16.23 4.65 5.55
N ASP A 56 16.65 4.15 4.38
CA ASP A 56 15.73 3.61 3.37
C ASP A 56 14.99 2.38 3.91
N PHE A 57 15.69 1.46 4.58
CA PHE A 57 15.05 0.30 5.21
C PHE A 57 14.11 0.69 6.33
N GLN A 58 14.50 1.63 7.20
CA GLN A 58 13.63 2.11 8.27
C GLN A 58 12.34 2.71 7.71
N LYS A 59 12.44 3.51 6.64
CA LYS A 59 11.27 4.06 5.95
C LYS A 59 10.39 2.97 5.37
N GLN A 60 10.97 1.99 4.67
CA GLN A 60 10.21 0.87 4.09
C GLN A 60 9.49 0.05 5.15
N ILE A 61 10.10 -0.20 6.31
CA ILE A 61 9.45 -0.90 7.43
C ILE A 61 8.22 -0.14 7.88
N LEU A 62 8.35 1.17 8.15
CA LEU A 62 7.22 2.00 8.57
C LEU A 62 6.10 2.04 7.53
N ASP A 63 6.45 2.19 6.26
CA ASP A 63 5.48 2.21 5.16
C ASP A 63 4.75 0.87 5.04
N LEU A 64 5.45 -0.26 5.21
CA LEU A 64 4.86 -1.60 5.16
C LEU A 64 3.97 -1.88 6.39
N GLU A 65 4.36 -1.43 7.57
CA GLU A 65 3.55 -1.53 8.79
C GLU A 65 2.25 -0.74 8.66
N ALA A 66 2.32 0.50 8.14
CA ALA A 66 1.15 1.31 7.86
C ALA A 66 0.20 0.62 6.88
N LYS A 67 0.73 0.12 5.74
CA LYS A 67 -0.06 -0.63 4.75
C LYS A 67 -0.69 -1.90 5.34
N LYS A 68 0.05 -2.65 6.15
CA LYS A 68 -0.47 -3.83 6.84
C LYS A 68 -1.67 -3.48 7.72
N ASN A 69 -1.56 -2.39 8.49
CA ASN A 69 -2.65 -1.95 9.37
C ASN A 69 -3.89 -1.53 8.55
N THR A 70 -3.71 -0.72 7.50
CA THR A 70 -4.81 -0.33 6.61
C THR A 70 -5.51 -1.54 5.99
N LEU A 71 -4.75 -2.50 5.45
CA LEU A 71 -5.32 -3.73 4.89
C LEU A 71 -6.02 -4.57 5.95
N SER A 72 -5.49 -4.63 7.17
CA SER A 72 -6.13 -5.34 8.28
C SER A 72 -7.48 -4.73 8.64
N ASP A 73 -7.56 -3.40 8.67
CA ASP A 73 -8.80 -2.67 8.92
C ASP A 73 -9.82 -2.92 7.81
N GLU A 74 -9.41 -2.79 6.54
CA GLU A 74 -10.26 -3.10 5.37
C GLU A 74 -10.82 -4.53 5.44
N VAL A 75 -9.96 -5.51 5.73
CA VAL A 75 -10.38 -6.91 5.89
C VAL A 75 -11.38 -7.06 7.04
N TYR A 76 -11.17 -6.36 8.15
CA TYR A 76 -12.11 -6.37 9.27
C TYR A 76 -13.48 -5.80 8.87
N TYR A 77 -13.51 -4.64 8.21
CA TYR A 77 -14.74 -4.01 7.75
C TYR A 77 -15.50 -4.90 6.75
N LEU A 78 -14.81 -5.45 5.75
CA LEU A 78 -15.41 -6.35 4.77
C LEU A 78 -15.98 -7.61 5.41
N LYS A 79 -15.29 -8.18 6.41
CA LYS A 79 -15.82 -9.32 7.17
C LYS A 79 -17.10 -8.96 7.93
N GLN A 80 -17.16 -7.79 8.55
CA GLN A 80 -18.36 -7.31 9.23
C GLN A 80 -19.52 -7.09 8.25
N GLU A 81 -19.24 -6.53 7.09
CA GLU A 81 -20.23 -6.30 6.03
C GLU A 81 -20.79 -7.61 5.48
N LEU A 82 -19.94 -8.61 5.23
CA LEU A 82 -20.37 -9.94 4.82
C LEU A 82 -21.31 -10.59 5.85
N VAL A 83 -21.02 -10.45 7.14
CA VAL A 83 -21.90 -10.96 8.21
C VAL A 83 -23.26 -10.24 8.19
N LYS A 84 -23.28 -8.92 7.99
CA LYS A 84 -24.54 -8.16 7.88
C LYS A 84 -25.36 -8.60 6.66
N LEU A 85 -24.73 -8.73 5.50
CA LEU A 85 -25.39 -9.17 4.27
C LEU A 85 -25.92 -10.61 4.39
N GLY A 86 -25.17 -11.51 5.05
CA GLY A 86 -25.64 -12.86 5.35
C GLY A 86 -26.92 -12.85 6.19
N LYS A 87 -26.97 -12.03 7.25
CA LYS A 87 -28.17 -11.89 8.09
C LYS A 87 -29.39 -11.35 7.33
N ILE A 88 -29.19 -10.39 6.43
CA ILE A 88 -30.27 -9.83 5.59
C ILE A 88 -30.81 -10.90 4.61
N LYS A 89 -29.94 -11.79 4.12
CA LYS A 89 -30.34 -12.86 3.19
C LYS A 89 -31.15 -13.97 3.87
N ASP A 90 -30.95 -14.15 5.17
CA ASP A 90 -31.66 -15.13 6.01
C ASP A 90 -32.92 -14.55 6.69
N GLU A 91 -33.17 -13.24 6.59
CA GLU A 91 -34.45 -12.66 7.00
C GLU A 91 -35.52 -12.99 5.96
N PRO A 92 -36.62 -13.70 6.32
CA PRO A 92 -37.70 -13.94 5.39
C PRO A 92 -38.28 -12.58 4.96
N ALA A 93 -38.46 -12.40 3.65
CA ALA A 93 -39.19 -11.27 3.11
C ALA A 93 -40.49 -11.15 3.90
N LYS A 94 -40.64 -10.08 4.68
CA LYS A 94 -41.94 -9.73 5.24
C LYS A 94 -42.83 -9.47 4.03
N GLU A 95 -43.65 -10.45 3.69
CA GLU A 95 -44.83 -10.23 2.86
C GLU A 95 -45.71 -9.25 3.64
N ASP A 96 -45.47 -7.95 3.41
CA ASP A 96 -46.49 -6.93 3.63
C ASP A 96 -47.59 -7.23 2.61
N ASN A 97 -48.47 -8.17 2.96
CA ASN A 97 -49.75 -8.33 2.31
C ASN A 97 -50.73 -7.48 3.12
N PRO A 98 -50.91 -6.17 2.80
CA PRO A 98 -52.03 -5.44 3.36
C PRO A 98 -53.28 -6.13 2.82
N ASP A 99 -54.02 -6.75 3.74
CA ASP A 99 -55.32 -7.39 3.52
C ASP A 99 -56.19 -6.45 2.66
N ILE A 100 -56.21 -6.66 1.34
CA ILE A 100 -57.02 -5.87 0.43
C ILE A 100 -58.46 -6.28 0.72
N PRO A 101 -59.32 -5.40 1.25
CA PRO A 101 -60.72 -5.75 1.42
C PRO A 101 -61.30 -5.86 0.02
N PHE A 102 -61.57 -7.09 -0.43
CA PHE A 102 -62.37 -7.30 -1.63
C PHE A 102 -63.74 -6.70 -1.36
N ASP A 103 -63.98 -5.52 -1.93
CA ASP A 103 -65.30 -4.92 -2.01
C ASP A 103 -66.17 -5.90 -2.81
N SER A 104 -67.06 -6.61 -2.12
CA SER A 104 -68.00 -7.56 -2.71
C SER A 104 -69.09 -6.81 -3.48
N GLY A 105 -68.69 -6.18 -4.57
CA GLY A 105 -69.56 -5.58 -5.57
C GLY A 105 -69.85 -6.59 -6.67
N ASN A 106 -70.82 -7.48 -6.46
CA ASN A 106 -71.45 -8.20 -7.55
C ASN A 106 -72.90 -7.69 -7.70
N ALA A 107 -73.01 -6.53 -8.36
CA ALA A 107 -74.27 -6.01 -8.84
C ALA A 107 -74.57 -6.60 -10.24
N ALA A 108 -75.77 -7.18 -10.33
CA ALA A 108 -76.58 -7.39 -11.51
C ALA A 108 -76.04 -8.33 -12.62
N ASN A 109 -76.57 -9.55 -12.64
CA ASN A 109 -77.02 -10.12 -13.90
C ASN A 109 -78.50 -10.50 -13.77
N THR A 110 -79.32 -9.64 -14.33
CA THR A 110 -80.77 -9.75 -14.46
C THR A 110 -81.10 -10.99 -15.29
N THR A 111 -81.76 -11.96 -14.68
CA THR A 111 -82.55 -12.99 -15.38
C THR A 111 -83.59 -12.32 -16.26
N LEU A 112 -83.42 -12.45 -17.58
CA LEU A 112 -84.53 -12.36 -18.53
C LEU A 112 -84.77 -13.77 -19.04
N ASP A 113 -85.79 -14.39 -18.45
CA ASP A 113 -86.41 -15.60 -18.95
C ASP A 113 -87.45 -15.23 -20.02
N ASN A 114 -87.54 -16.13 -21.01
CA ASN A 114 -88.75 -16.57 -21.71
C ASN A 114 -89.18 -16.00 -23.07
N PHE A 115 -89.19 -16.97 -24.01
CA PHE A 115 -90.09 -17.25 -25.16
C PHE A 115 -90.15 -16.27 -26.35
#